data_AF-A0A269XDU8-F1
#
_entry.id   AF-A0A269XDU8-F1
#
_cell.length_a   1.000
_cell.length_b   1.000
_cell.length_c   1.000
_cell.angle_alpha   90.00
_cell.angle_beta   90.00
_cell.angle_gamma   90.00
#
_symmetry.space_group_name_H-M   'P 1'
#
loop_
_entity.id
_entity.type
_entity.pdbx_description
1 polymer ?
#
loop_
_entity_poly.entity_id
_entity_poly.type
_entity_poly.pdbx_seq_one_letter_code
_entity_poly.pdbx_strand_id
1 'polypeptide(L)' 'MLEVLNQQFAQYALKVTLRREHFIKELEELAQPIHSGITNEREKLALKYLPSLKLSDYEKDES' A
#
# COMPACT_ATOMS: atom_id res chain seq x y z
N MET A 1 5.64 -23.82 19.99
CA MET A 1 5.17 -24.10 18.60
C MET A 1 4.23 -23.02 18.10
N LEU A 2 3.15 -22.68 18.83
CA LEU A 2 2.22 -21.60 18.45
C LEU A 2 2.90 -20.22 18.33
N GLU A 3 3.84 -19.89 19.23
CA GLU A 3 4.56 -18.61 19.20
C GLU A 3 5.41 -18.43 17.93
N VAL A 4 6.12 -19.49 17.51
CA VAL A 4 6.92 -19.48 16.27
C VAL A 4 6.02 -19.23 15.06
N LEU A 5 4.86 -19.90 15.02
CA LEU A 5 3.90 -19.74 13.94
C LEU A 5 3.31 -18.31 13.92
N ASN A 6 2.99 -17.76 15.08
CA ASN A 6 2.51 -16.38 15.21
C ASN A 6 3.57 -15.38 14.72
N GLN A 7 4.84 -15.57 15.09
CA GLN A 7 5.93 -14.73 14.63
C GLN A 7 6.10 -14.80 13.11
N GLN A 8 6.03 -16.00 12.52
CA GLN A 8 6.10 -16.18 11.07
C GLN A 8 4.93 -15.48 10.36
N PHE A 9 3.69 -15.66 10.85
CA PHE A 9 2.53 -14.98 10.28
C PHE A 9 2.66 -13.46 10.35
N ALA A 10 3.14 -12.91 11.47
CA ALA A 10 3.36 -11.48 11.61
C ALA A 10 4.38 -10.97 10.58
N GLN A 11 5.50 -11.68 10.38
CA GLN A 11 6.53 -11.34 9.40
C GLN A 11 5.99 -11.35 7.96
N TYR A 12 5.23 -12.37 7.58
CA TYR A 12 4.62 -12.44 6.24
C TYR A 12 3.53 -11.39 6.04
N ALA A 13 2.69 -11.16 7.06
CA ALA A 13 1.65 -10.13 7.01
C ALA A 13 2.26 -8.74 6.80
N LEU A 14 3.37 -8.42 7.48
CA LEU A 14 4.09 -7.16 7.26
C LEU A 14 4.60 -7.03 5.82
N LYS A 15 5.28 -8.07 5.30
CA LYS A 15 5.82 -8.07 3.92
C LYS A 15 4.72 -7.87 2.87
N VAL A 16 3.58 -8.55 3.03
CA VAL A 16 2.43 -8.40 2.12
C VAL A 16 1.83 -7.00 2.23
N THR A 17 1.73 -6.47 3.45
CA THR A 17 1.15 -5.14 3.69
C THR A 17 1.99 -4.05 3.04
N LEU A 18 3.31 -4.07 3.22
CA LEU A 18 4.24 -3.11 2.60
C LEU A 18 4.21 -3.21 1.07
N ARG A 19 4.22 -4.44 0.52
CA ARG A 19 4.15 -4.62 -0.94
C ARG A 19 2.84 -4.10 -1.54
N ARG A 20 1.72 -4.25 -0.84
CA ARG A 20 0.42 -3.71 -1.26
C ARG A 20 0.42 -2.18 -1.21
N GLU A 21 0.98 -1.59 -0.16
CA GLU A 21 1.09 -0.14 -0.06
C GLU A 21 1.89 0.43 -1.24
N HIS A 22 3.08 -0.12 -1.50
CA HIS A 22 3.91 0.29 -2.64
C HIS A 22 3.16 0.16 -3.96
N PHE A 23 2.55 -1.02 -4.20
CA PHE A 23 1.81 -1.28 -5.43
C PHE A 23 0.63 -0.34 -5.63
N ILE A 24 -0.09 0.03 -4.56
CA ILE A 24 -1.23 0.96 -4.66
C ILE A 24 -0.74 2.36 -5.03
N LYS A 25 0.43 2.80 -4.54
CA LYS A 25 1.05 4.07 -4.96
C LYS A 25 1.39 4.05 -6.46
N GLU A 26 2.10 3.01 -6.92
CA GLU A 26 2.42 2.84 -8.35
C GLU A 26 1.16 2.78 -9.23
N LEU A 27 0.12 2.08 -8.75
CA LEU A 27 -1.15 1.97 -9.46
C LEU A 27 -1.85 3.34 -9.58
N GLU A 28 -1.84 4.16 -8.53
CA GLU A 28 -2.40 5.51 -8.57
C GLU A 28 -1.66 6.38 -9.60
N GLU A 29 -0.32 6.39 -9.55
CA GLU A 29 0.52 7.18 -10.46
C GLU A 29 0.27 6.83 -11.93
N LEU A 30 0.10 5.53 -12.23
CA LEU A 30 -0.20 5.07 -13.59
C LEU A 30 -1.66 5.37 -14.00
N ALA A 31 -2.61 5.25 -13.07
CA ALA A 31 -4.04 5.40 -13.38
C ALA A 31 -4.49 6.87 -13.47
N GLN A 32 -3.86 7.79 -12.74
CA GLN A 32 -4.18 9.22 -12.76
C GLN A 32 -4.18 9.85 -14.17
N PRO A 33 -3.12 9.74 -14.99
CA PRO A 33 -3.11 10.34 -16.32
C PRO A 33 -4.15 9.70 -17.24
N ILE A 34 -4.39 8.39 -17.12
CA ILE A 34 -5.41 7.68 -17.91
C ILE A 34 -6.80 8.20 -17.57
N HIS A 35 -7.13 8.29 -16.28
CA HIS A 35 -8.43 8.77 -15.81
C HIS A 35 -8.66 10.25 -16.15
N SER A 36 -7.62 11.09 -16.01
CA SER A 36 -7.67 12.49 -16.43
C SER A 36 -7.98 12.61 -17.92
N GLY A 37 -7.34 11.80 -18.77
CA GLY A 37 -7.60 11.76 -20.21
C GLY A 37 -9.03 11.34 -20.57
N ILE A 38 -9.62 10.38 -19.85
CA ILE A 38 -11.00 9.93 -20.09
C ILE A 38 -12.02 11.00 -19.68
N THR A 39 -11.75 11.72 -18.59
CA THR A 39 -12.72 12.66 -17.99
C THR A 39 -12.57 14.08 -18.54
N ASN A 40 -11.60 14.32 -19.43
CA ASN A 40 -11.16 15.65 -19.86
C ASN A 40 -10.79 16.52 -18.65
N GLU A 41 -9.97 15.98 -17.74
CA GLU A 41 -9.42 16.66 -16.55
C GLU A 41 -10.46 17.13 -15.52
N ARG A 42 -11.73 16.70 -15.64
CA ARG A 42 -12.82 17.10 -14.74
C ARG A 42 -12.84 16.34 -13.41
N GLU A 43 -12.18 15.20 -13.36
CA GLU A 43 -12.11 14.34 -12.18
C GLU A 43 -10.65 14.04 -11.82
N LYS A 44 -10.42 13.80 -10.52
CA LYS A 44 -9.11 13.37 -10.00
C LYS A 44 -9.28 12.01 -9.35
N LEU A 45 -8.44 11.06 -9.77
CA LEU A 45 -8.40 9.73 -9.19
C LEU A 45 -7.41 9.71 -8.02
N ALA A 46 -7.87 9.18 -6.87
CA ALA A 46 -7.05 8.88 -5.71
C ALA A 46 -7.39 7.49 -5.17
N LEU A 47 -6.38 6.77 -4.72
CA LEU A 47 -6.44 5.44 -4.14
C LEU A 47 -5.86 5.50 -2.73
N LYS A 48 -6.66 5.07 -1.76
CA LYS A 48 -6.23 4.97 -0.36
C LYS A 48 -6.16 3.51 0.06
N TYR A 49 -4.95 3.05 0.38
CA TYR A 49 -4.78 1.75 1.00
C TYR A 49 -5.26 1.79 2.46
N LEU A 50 -6.11 0.84 2.85
CA LEU A 50 -6.59 0.66 4.22
C LEU A 50 -6.09 -0.68 4.77
N PRO A 51 -4.83 -0.75 5.23
CA PRO A 51 -4.29 -1.96 5.86
C PRO A 51 -4.98 -2.26 7.19
N SER A 52 -4.99 -3.54 7.57
CA SER A 52 -5.43 -3.97 8.91
C SER A 52 -4.46 -3.56 10.03
N LEU A 53 -3.23 -3.18 9.66
CA LEU A 53 -2.16 -2.71 10.54
C LEU A 53 -1.95 -1.20 10.35
N LYS A 54 -1.65 -0.46 11.41
CA LYS A 54 -1.21 0.94 11.26
C LYS A 54 0.25 0.96 10.79
N LEU A 55 0.50 1.54 9.63
CA LEU A 55 1.84 1.64 9.04
C LEU A 55 2.63 2.87 9.53
N SER A 56 1.98 3.80 10.24
CA SER A 56 2.57 5.03 10.78
C SER A 56 3.79 4.81 11.68
N ASP A 57 4.00 3.59 12.15
CA ASP A 57 5.02 3.26 13.13
C ASP A 57 6.32 2.72 12.48
N TYR A 58 6.35 2.56 11.15
CA TYR A 58 7.45 1.92 10.40
C TYR A 58 8.23 2.85 9.47
N GLU A 59 7.86 4.12 9.33
CA GLU A 59 8.62 5.10 8.53
C GLU A 59 9.84 5.65 9.28
N LYS A 60 10.81 4.81 9.65
CA LYS A 60 12.18 5.21 10.07
C LYS A 60 13.16 4.05 9.95
N ASP A 61 13.55 3.65 8.74
CA ASP A 61 14.86 2.98 8.53
C ASP A 61 15.20 2.82 7.04
N GLU A 62 15.20 3.92 6.27
CA GLU A 62 16.00 3.98 5.03
C GLU A 62 16.58 5.40 4.91
N SER A 63 17.78 5.59 5.47
CA SER A 63 18.71 6.71 5.21
C SER A 63 20.13 6.18 5.21
#